data_AF-A0A8B8LGG9-F1
#
_entry.id   AF-A0A8B8LGG9-F1
#
_cell.length_a   1.000
_cell.length_b   1.000
_cell.length_c   1.000
_cell.angle_alpha   90.00
_cell.angle_beta   90.00
_cell.angle_gamma   90.00
#
_symmetry.space_group_name_H-M   'P 1'
#
loop_
_entity.id
_entity.type
_entity.pdbx_description
1 polymer ?
#
loop_
_entity_poly.entity_id
_entity_poly.type
_entity_poly.pdbx_seq_one_letter_code
_entity_poly.pdbx_strand_id
1 'polypeptide(L)'
;METSLRYGYGKDSRALRIHAKEKIRIDSNTFFQVHGELDTQLGQPSSLSALIRHFYPDLSATLGVGVRYDKRDRLRYTVSAKKTFPVTVDGLLNFKIKEEVQRSCRVFMEHIQFSEGPGC
;
A
#
# COMPACT_ATOMS: atom_id res chain seq x y z
N MET A 1 -13.10 2.13 -5.83
CA MET A 1 -12.43 2.88 -6.91
C MET A 1 -11.93 4.23 -6.48
N GLU A 2 -10.61 4.39 -6.45
CA GLU A 2 -9.92 5.69 -6.31
C GLU A 2 -9.20 6.00 -7.64
N THR A 3 -9.46 7.16 -8.22
CA THR A 3 -8.75 7.65 -9.42
C THR A 3 -8.26 9.06 -9.17
N SER A 4 -7.00 9.34 -9.50
CA SER A 4 -6.45 10.69 -9.40
C SER A 4 -5.71 11.06 -10.68
N LEU A 5 -5.89 12.31 -11.09
CA LEU A 5 -5.22 12.91 -12.22
C LEU A 5 -4.20 13.89 -11.68
N ARG A 6 -2.94 13.71 -12.06
CA ARG A 6 -1.86 14.63 -11.71
C ARG A 6 -1.27 15.20 -12.98
N TYR A 7 -1.34 16.51 -13.11
CA TYR A 7 -0.67 17.22 -14.18
C TYR A 7 0.67 17.74 -13.66
N GLY A 8 1.77 17.22 -14.20
CA GLY A 8 3.10 17.72 -13.89
C GLY A 8 3.35 19.04 -14.61
N TYR A 9 3.38 20.15 -13.89
CA TYR A 9 3.92 21.42 -14.40
C TYR A 9 5.37 21.56 -13.92
N GLY A 10 6.25 20.73 -14.46
CA GLY A 10 7.67 20.69 -14.08
C GLY A 10 8.57 20.56 -15.31
N LYS A 11 9.81 21.03 -15.19
CA LYS A 11 10.82 21.14 -16.27
C LYS A 11 11.10 19.82 -17.01
N ASP A 12 10.70 18.69 -16.43
CA ASP A 12 11.03 17.35 -16.91
C ASP A 12 9.86 16.56 -17.54
N SER A 13 8.61 17.03 -17.52
CA SER A 13 7.52 16.43 -18.33
C SER A 13 6.22 17.24 -18.28
N ARG A 14 5.78 17.76 -19.43
CA ARG A 14 4.41 18.27 -19.65
C ARG A 14 3.49 17.07 -19.91
N ALA A 15 3.27 16.26 -18.88
CA ALA A 15 2.56 15.00 -19.00
C ALA A 15 1.40 14.93 -18.02
N LEU A 16 0.25 14.46 -18.49
CA LEU A 16 -0.84 14.05 -17.61
C LEU A 16 -0.58 12.61 -17.15
N ARG A 17 -0.52 12.41 -15.83
CA ARG A 17 -0.42 11.08 -15.21
C ARG A 17 -1.75 10.69 -14.60
N ILE A 18 -2.24 9.54 -15.03
CA ILE A 18 -3.48 8.95 -14.54
C ILE A 18 -3.08 7.86 -13.55
N HIS A 19 -3.50 8.03 -12.30
CA HIS A 19 -3.35 7.01 -11.27
C HIS A 19 -4.71 6.39 -10.99
N ALA A 20 -4.82 5.08 -11.11
CA ALA A 20 -5.99 4.31 -10.76
C ALA A 20 -5.62 3.31 -9.67
N LYS A 21 -6.42 3.25 -8.61
CA LYS A 21 -6.25 2.33 -7.50
C LYS A 21 -7.60 1.71 -7.16
N GLU A 22 -7.68 0.40 -7.32
CA GLU A 22 -8.86 -0.38 -6.97
C GLU A 22 -8.56 -1.26 -5.76
N LYS A 23 -9.56 -1.39 -4.87
CA LYS A 23 -9.49 -2.30 -3.74
C LYS A 23 -10.72 -3.18 -3.78
N ILE A 24 -10.54 -4.39 -4.28
CA ILE A 24 -11.58 -5.41 -4.42
C ILE A 24 -11.55 -6.27 -3.16
N ARG A 25 -12.71 -6.44 -2.52
CA ARG A 25 -12.87 -7.42 -1.44
C ARG A 25 -13.09 -8.79 -2.08
N ILE A 26 -12.17 -9.73 -1.87
CA ILE A 26 -12.34 -11.12 -2.31
C ILE A 26 -13.13 -11.89 -1.24
N ASP A 27 -12.81 -11.63 0.02
CA ASP A 27 -13.43 -12.25 1.19
C ASP A 27 -13.49 -11.23 2.33
N SER A 28 -14.17 -11.56 3.43
CA SER A 28 -14.29 -10.76 4.64
C SER A 28 -12.94 -10.26 5.16
N ASN A 29 -11.92 -11.11 5.03
CA ASN A 29 -10.57 -10.85 5.51
C ASN A 29 -9.53 -10.65 4.39
N THR A 30 -9.91 -10.85 3.12
CA THR A 30 -8.97 -10.79 1.98
C THR A 30 -9.29 -9.64 1.04
N PHE A 31 -8.31 -8.77 0.83
CA PHE A 31 -8.39 -7.63 -0.08
C PHE A 31 -7.39 -7.78 -1.22
N PHE A 32 -7.87 -7.58 -2.44
CA PHE A 32 -7.05 -7.45 -3.62
C PHE A 32 -6.95 -5.99 -4.03
N GLN A 33 -5.74 -5.46 -4.06
CA GLN A 33 -5.46 -4.09 -4.39
C GLN A 33 -4.69 -4.03 -5.71
N VAL A 34 -5.24 -3.35 -6.69
CA VAL A 34 -4.60 -3.11 -7.99
C VAL A 34 -4.32 -1.63 -8.12
N HIS A 35 -3.12 -1.29 -8.57
CA HIS A 35 -2.70 0.07 -8.87
C HIS A 35 -2.18 0.12 -10.30
N GLY A 36 -2.65 1.08 -11.09
CA GLY A 36 -2.15 1.36 -12.42
C GLY A 36 -1.78 2.84 -12.53
N GLU A 37 -0.62 3.11 -13.11
CA GLU A 37 -0.20 4.44 -13.48
C GLU A 37 0.03 4.49 -14.99
N LEU A 38 -0.59 5.48 -15.65
CA LEU A 38 -0.47 5.72 -17.07
C LEU A 38 0.07 7.13 -17.31
N ASP A 39 1.19 7.22 -18.02
CA ASP A 39 1.77 8.48 -18.44
C ASP A 39 1.35 8.76 -19.90
N THR A 40 0.59 9.84 -20.09
CA THR A 40 0.03 10.23 -21.40
C THR A 40 1.07 10.79 -22.36
N GLN A 41 2.24 11.23 -21.89
CA GLN A 41 3.28 11.79 -22.77
C GLN A 41 3.87 10.74 -23.72
N LEU A 42 3.96 9.49 -23.26
CA LEU A 42 4.46 8.37 -24.06
C LEU A 42 3.33 7.43 -24.54
N GLY A 43 2.08 7.69 -24.14
CA GLY A 43 0.93 6.83 -24.43
C GLY A 43 1.06 5.41 -23.88
N GLN A 44 1.86 5.21 -22.82
CA GLN A 44 2.21 3.88 -22.31
C GLN A 44 2.09 3.78 -20.78
N PRO A 45 1.66 2.62 -20.25
CA PRO A 45 1.56 2.42 -18.81
C PRO A 45 2.95 2.53 -18.16
N SER A 46 3.07 3.38 -17.15
CA SER A 46 4.34 3.64 -16.46
C SER A 46 4.60 2.60 -15.37
N SER A 47 3.57 2.21 -14.61
CA SER A 47 3.67 1.16 -13.60
C SER A 47 2.34 0.46 -13.37
N LEU A 48 2.40 -0.86 -13.12
CA LEU A 48 1.26 -1.66 -12.67
C LEU A 48 1.68 -2.37 -11.38
N SER A 49 0.83 -2.38 -10.35
CA SER A 49 1.02 -3.24 -9.19
C SER A 49 -0.26 -3.94 -8.80
N ALA A 50 -0.11 -5.17 -8.31
CA ALA A 50 -1.18 -5.97 -7.78
C ALA A 50 -0.73 -6.54 -6.45
N LEU A 51 -1.59 -6.47 -5.44
CA LEU A 51 -1.27 -6.81 -4.06
C LEU A 51 -2.47 -7.50 -3.41
N ILE A 52 -2.28 -8.75 -3.02
CA ILE A 52 -3.25 -9.49 -2.20
C ILE A 52 -2.86 -9.26 -0.74
N ARG A 53 -3.83 -8.90 0.10
CA ARG A 53 -3.66 -8.74 1.54
C ARG A 53 -4.70 -9.57 2.26
N HIS A 54 -4.25 -10.39 3.19
CA HIS A 54 -5.11 -11.13 4.11
C HIS A 54 -4.95 -10.60 5.53
N PHE A 55 -6.07 -10.34 6.18
CA PHE A 55 -6.16 -9.87 7.55
C PHE A 55 -6.50 -11.04 8.47
N TYR A 56 -5.64 -11.32 9.44
CA TYR A 56 -5.87 -12.32 10.47
C TYR A 56 -6.41 -11.60 11.72
N PRO A 57 -7.74 -11.59 11.95
CA PRO A 57 -8.32 -10.88 13.08
C PRO A 57 -7.83 -11.42 14.42
N ASP A 58 -7.71 -12.75 14.55
CA ASP A 58 -7.27 -13.42 15.78
C ASP A 58 -5.86 -13.02 16.23
N LEU A 59 -5.01 -12.64 15.27
CA LEU A 59 -3.61 -12.27 15.51
C LEU A 59 -3.36 -10.77 15.37
N SER A 60 -4.40 -9.97 15.07
CA SER A 60 -4.28 -8.54 14.74
C SER A 60 -3.17 -8.26 13.71
N ALA A 61 -3.02 -9.18 12.75
CA ALA A 61 -1.95 -9.19 11.78
C ALA A 61 -2.49 -9.10 10.36
N THR A 62 -1.72 -8.53 9.44
CA THR A 62 -2.02 -8.48 8.02
C THR A 62 -0.81 -9.00 7.26
N LEU A 63 -1.02 -10.04 6.45
CA LEU A 63 -0.01 -10.49 5.50
C LEU A 63 -0.41 -10.02 4.11
N GLY A 64 0.55 -9.65 3.28
CA GLY A 64 0.30 -9.29 1.91
C GLY A 64 1.43 -9.71 1.00
N VAL A 65 1.06 -10.13 -0.21
CA VAL A 65 1.99 -10.53 -1.26
C VAL A 65 1.55 -9.84 -2.54
N GLY A 66 2.51 -9.20 -3.20
CA GLY A 66 2.24 -8.42 -4.39
C GLY A 66 3.34 -8.51 -5.42
N VAL A 67 3.00 -8.03 -6.60
CA VAL A 67 3.90 -7.86 -7.71
C VAL A 67 3.76 -6.44 -8.23
N ARG A 68 4.89 -5.84 -8.56
CA ARG A 68 4.97 -4.53 -9.18
C ARG A 68 5.76 -4.64 -10.47
N TYR A 69 5.14 -4.28 -11.56
CA TYR A 69 5.77 -4.07 -12.84
C TYR A 69 6.06 -2.58 -13.00
N ASP A 70 7.33 -2.24 -13.21
CA ASP A 70 7.76 -0.92 -13.61
C ASP A 70 8.48 -1.06 -14.94
N LYS A 71 8.18 -0.18 -15.89
CA LYS A 71 8.81 -0.20 -17.21
C LYS A 71 10.32 -0.01 -17.13
N ARG A 72 10.83 0.68 -16.10
CA ARG A 72 12.27 0.93 -15.88
C ARG A 72 12.95 -0.20 -15.12
N ASP A 73 12.22 -0.91 -14.28
CA ASP A 73 12.78 -1.86 -13.32
C ASP A 73 11.93 -3.14 -13.33
N ARG A 74 12.43 -4.14 -14.05
CA ARG A 74 11.75 -5.42 -14.33
C ARG A 74 11.04 -5.97 -13.10
N LEU A 75 9.87 -6.58 -13.35
CA LEU A 75 8.96 -7.24 -12.41
C LEU A 75 9.56 -7.53 -11.01
N ARG A 76 8.98 -6.89 -9.99
CA ARG A 76 9.39 -6.94 -8.59
C ARG A 76 8.32 -7.63 -7.76
N TYR A 77 8.74 -8.54 -6.90
CA TYR A 77 7.87 -9.16 -5.91
C TYR A 77 8.00 -8.41 -4.58
N THR A 78 6.86 -8.20 -3.91
CA THR A 78 6.78 -7.58 -2.59
C THR A 78 6.07 -8.50 -1.63
N VAL A 79 6.63 -8.62 -0.43
CA VAL A 79 5.97 -9.29 0.69
C VAL A 79 5.87 -8.28 1.82
N SER A 80 4.66 -8.04 2.31
CA SER A 80 4.40 -7.11 3.41
C SER A 80 3.78 -7.85 4.58
N ALA A 81 4.38 -7.78 5.76
CA ALA A 81 3.80 -8.26 7.00
C ALA A 81 3.51 -7.07 7.91
N LYS A 82 2.32 -7.02 8.49
CA LYS A 82 1.94 -6.02 9.49
C LYS A 82 1.44 -6.75 10.71
N LYS A 83 1.89 -6.36 11.89
CA LYS A 83 1.37 -6.90 13.14
C LYS A 83 1.13 -5.77 14.10
N THR A 84 -0.06 -5.75 14.69
CA THR A 84 -0.44 -4.78 15.70
C THR A 84 -0.44 -5.47 17.05
N PHE A 85 0.32 -4.95 18.01
CA PHE A 85 0.36 -5.41 19.38
C PHE A 85 -0.34 -4.38 20.27
N PRO A 86 -1.46 -4.72 20.92
CA PRO A 86 -2.04 -3.87 21.94
C PRO A 86 -1.12 -3.85 23.16
N VAL A 87 -0.76 -2.66 23.61
CA VAL A 87 0.17 -2.43 24.74
C VAL A 87 -0.59 -2.25 26.04
N THR A 88 -1.82 -1.73 25.96
CA THR A 88 -2.70 -1.48 27.10
C THR A 88 -4.00 -2.24 26.92
N VAL A 89 -4.60 -2.67 28.03
CA VAL A 89 -5.87 -3.42 28.10
C VAL A 89 -7.03 -2.64 27.48
N ASP A 90 -6.94 -1.31 27.47
CA ASP A 90 -7.95 -0.39 26.89
C ASP A 90 -7.82 -0.20 25.37
N GLY A 91 -6.81 -0.80 24.72
CA GLY A 91 -6.60 -0.69 23.26
C GLY A 91 -6.13 0.69 22.78
N LEU A 92 -5.84 1.62 23.68
CA LEU A 92 -5.44 3.00 23.38
C LEU A 92 -4.00 3.12 22.85
N LEU A 93 -3.10 2.22 23.26
CA LEU A 93 -1.73 2.15 22.75
C LEU A 93 -1.56 0.87 21.93
N ASN A 94 -1.27 1.04 20.64
CA ASN A 94 -1.05 -0.06 19.71
C ASN A 94 0.32 0.08 19.03
N PHE A 95 1.22 -0.88 19.24
CA PHE A 95 2.46 -0.97 18.50
C PHE A 95 2.21 -1.64 17.15
N LYS A 96 2.45 -0.91 16.07
CA LYS A 96 2.27 -1.43 14.71
C LYS A 96 3.61 -1.66 14.05
N ILE A 97 4.00 -2.93 13.96
CA ILE A 97 5.17 -3.33 13.19
C ILE A 97 4.73 -3.51 11.74
N LYS A 98 5.42 -2.85 10.80
CA LYS A 98 5.27 -3.05 9.36
C LYS A 98 6.62 -3.47 8.80
N GLU A 99 6.66 -4.64 8.17
CA GLU A 99 7.80 -5.12 7.44
C GLU A 99 7.43 -5.22 5.97
N GLU A 100 8.29 -4.68 5.10
CA GLU A 100 8.14 -4.80 3.65
C GLU A 100 9.46 -5.27 3.05
N VAL A 101 9.42 -6.46 2.46
CA VAL A 101 10.58 -7.08 1.82
C VAL A 101 10.44 -6.91 0.31
N GLN A 102 11.37 -6.19 -0.30
CA GLN A 102 11.45 -6.01 -1.75
C GLN A 102 12.91 -6.04 -2.22
N ARG A 103 13.47 -7.22 -2.53
CA ARG A 103 14.88 -7.47 -2.95
C ARG A 103 15.99 -6.88 -2.04
N SER A 104 15.67 -6.01 -1.10
CA SER A 104 16.48 -5.40 -0.05
C SER A 104 15.52 -5.14 1.11
N CYS A 105 15.81 -5.72 2.28
CA CYS A 105 14.94 -5.58 3.45
C CYS A 105 14.87 -4.11 3.86
N ARG A 106 13.69 -3.49 3.71
CA ARG A 106 13.39 -2.21 4.33
C ARG A 106 12.46 -2.45 5.50
N VAL A 107 13.05 -2.56 6.69
CA VAL A 107 12.30 -2.51 7.93
C VAL A 107 11.93 -1.05 8.16
N PHE A 108 10.65 -0.72 8.00
CA PHE A 108 10.13 0.61 8.32
C PHE A 108 9.46 0.57 9.69
N MET A 109 10.15 1.11 10.69
CA MET A 109 9.55 1.41 11.99
C MET A 109 8.85 2.78 11.88
N GLU A 110 7.53 2.80 11.69
CA GLU A 110 6.76 4.05 11.71
C GLU A 110 6.23 4.35 13.12
N HIS A 111 6.23 5.64 13.44
CA HIS A 111 5.82 6.28 14.69
C HIS A 111 4.53 5.73 15.33
N ILE A 112 4.53 5.76 16.67
CA ILE A 112 3.38 5.65 17.57
C ILE A 112 2.30 6.64 17.08
N GLN A 113 1.16 6.14 16.59
CA GLN A 113 -0.01 6.98 16.34
C GLN A 113 -0.86 7.02 17.60
N PHE A 114 -0.90 8.17 18.28
CA PHE A 114 -1.95 8.49 19.25
C PHE A 114 -3.24 8.79 18.48
N SER A 115 -4.27 7.99 18.66
CA SER A 115 -5.64 8.37 18.31
C SER A 115 -6.40 8.62 19.60
N GLU A 116 -6.74 9.88 19.87
CA GLU A 116 -7.69 10.23 20.92
C GLU A 116 -9.08 9.71 20.51
N GLY A 117 -9.67 8.84 21.32
CA GLY A 117 -11.07 8.44 21.18
C GLY A 117 -12.01 9.58 21.61
N PRO A 118 -13.27 9.61 21.14
CA PRO A 118 -14.22 10.62 21.55
C PRO A 118 -14.50 10.46 23.05
N GLY A 119 -14.29 11.55 23.80
CA GLY A 119 -14.67 11.64 25.21
C GLY A 119 -16.16 11.40 25.42
N CYS A 120 -16.47 10.85 26.59
CA CYS A 120 -17.80 10.54 27.10
C CYS A 120 -18.82 11.66 26.92
#